data_AF-A0A4U6LQ48-F1
#
_entry.id   AF-A0A4U6LQ48-F1
#
_cell.length_a   1.000
_cell.length_b   1.000
_cell.length_c   1.000
_cell.angle_alpha   90.00
_cell.angle_beta   90.00
_cell.angle_gamma   90.00
#
_symmetry.space_group_name_H-M   'P 1'
#
loop_
_entity.id
_entity.type
_entity.pdbx_description
1 polymer ?
#
loop_
_entity_poly.entity_id
_entity_poly.type
_entity_poly.pdbx_seq_one_letter_code
_entity_poly.pdbx_strand_id
1 'polypeptide(L)' 'MISRKPAHLLLVDDDPGLLKLLGMRLTSEGYSVVTAESGQEGLRVLNRE' A
#
# COMPACT_ATOMS: atom_id res chain seq x y z
N MET A 1 19.27 15.71 -7.13
CA MET A 1 18.06 15.50 -6.32
C MET A 1 17.15 14.56 -7.10
N ILE A 2 16.89 13.35 -6.60
CA ILE A 2 15.96 12.43 -7.26
C ILE A 2 14.56 12.96 -6.96
N SER A 3 13.86 13.45 -7.99
CA SER A 3 12.46 13.86 -7.86
C SER A 3 11.63 12.60 -7.59
N ARG A 4 11.25 12.36 -6.33
CA ARG A 4 10.31 11.27 -5.97
C ARG A 4 8.95 11.68 -6.54
N LYS A 5 8.54 11.03 -7.63
CA LYS A 5 7.15 11.12 -8.10
C LYS A 5 6.24 10.59 -6.99
N PRO A 6 5.07 11.21 -6.77
CA PRO A 6 4.05 10.59 -5.94
C PRO A 6 3.66 9.25 -6.58
N ALA A 7 3.77 8.18 -5.81
CA ALA A 7 3.46 6.81 -6.24
C ALA A 7 2.30 6.28 -5.40
N HIS A 8 1.43 5.50 -6.04
CA HIS A 8 0.34 4.78 -5.40
C HIS A 8 0.81 3.35 -5.15
N LEU A 9 0.75 2.90 -3.90
CA LEU A 9 1.28 1.63 -3.45
C LEU A 9 0.15 0.73 -2.97
N LEU A 10 0.15 -0.52 -3.40
CA LEU A 10 -0.70 -1.58 -2.88
C LEU A 10 0.16 -2.51 -2.01
N LEU A 11 -0.15 -2.60 -0.72
CA LEU A 11 0.46 -3.56 0.20
C LEU A 11 -0.44 -4.79 0.35
N VAL A 12 0.14 -5.98 0.26
CA VAL A 12 -0.59 -7.25 0.42
C VAL A 12 0.16 -8.13 1.41
N ASP A 13 -0.47 -8.41 2.54
CA ASP A 13 0.09 -9.21 3.64
C ASP A 13 -1.07 -9.73 4.51
N ASP A 14 -0.99 -10.93 5.06
CA ASP A 14 -2.05 -11.50 5.91
C ASP A 14 -1.98 -11.02 7.38
N ASP A 15 -0.92 -10.31 7.77
CA ASP A 15 -0.81 -9.66 9.08
C ASP A 15 -1.37 -8.21 9.04
N PRO A 16 -2.54 -7.95 9.64
CA PRO A 16 -3.12 -6.60 9.68
C PRO A 16 -2.30 -5.61 10.51
N GLY A 17 -1.52 -6.10 11.49
CA GLY A 17 -0.61 -5.29 12.29
C GLY A 17 0.54 -4.75 11.43
N LEU A 18 1.12 -5.59 10.58
CA LEU A 18 2.18 -5.21 9.66
C LEU A 18 1.68 -4.23 8.58
N LEU A 19 0.53 -4.51 7.98
CA LEU A 19 -0.10 -3.60 7.01
C LEU A 19 -0.32 -2.21 7.61
N LYS A 20 -0.83 -2.12 8.84
CA LYS A 20 -1.04 -0.86 9.53
C LYS A 20 0.28 -0.12 9.78
N LEU A 21 1.30 -0.81 10.28
CA LEU A 21 2.61 -0.22 10.56
C LEU A 21 3.25 0.35 9.28
N LEU A 22 3.30 -0.45 8.21
CA LEU A 22 3.90 -0.05 6.94
C LEU A 22 3.07 1.03 6.24
N GLY A 23 1.75 0.92 6.26
CA GLY A 23 0.85 1.91 5.70
C GLY A 23 1.03 3.29 6.33
N MET A 24 1.10 3.37 7.67
CA MET A 24 1.38 4.62 8.38
C MET A 24 2.74 5.20 7.99
N ARG A 25 3.79 4.37 7.93
CA ARG A 25 5.14 4.81 7.59
C ARG A 25 5.21 5.37 6.16
N LEU A 26 4.72 4.63 5.17
CA LEU A 26 4.77 5.04 3.77
C LEU A 26 3.89 6.26 3.50
N THR A 27 2.72 6.34 4.13
CA THR A 27 1.88 7.55 4.05
C THR A 27 2.62 8.78 4.60
N SER A 28 3.34 8.64 5.72
CA SER A 28 4.14 9.73 6.29
C SER A 28 5.30 10.18 5.39
N GLU A 29 5.78 9.31 4.51
CA GLU A 29 6.78 9.63 3.49
C GLU A 29 6.18 10.24 2.21
N GLY A 30 4.86 10.43 2.16
CA GLY A 30 4.14 11.09 1.07
C GLY A 30 3.63 10.16 -0.04
N TYR A 31 3.57 8.85 0.22
CA TYR A 31 2.95 7.89 -0.71
C TYR A 31 1.45 7.77 -0.49
N SER A 32 0.69 7.53 -1.57
CA SER A 32 -0.69 7.05 -1.46
C SER A 32 -0.64 5.54 -1.23
N VAL A 33 -1.28 5.03 -0.19
CA VAL A 33 -1.21 3.61 0.16
C VAL A 33 -2.61 3.00 0.23
N VAL A 34 -2.78 1.85 -0.40
CA VAL A 34 -3.92 0.95 -0.26
C VAL A 34 -3.40 -0.39 0.27
N THR A 35 -4.19 -1.06 1.10
CA THR A 35 -3.82 -2.34 1.72
C THR A 35 -4.82 -3.42 1.35
N ALA A 36 -4.37 -4.68 1.35
CA ALA A 36 -5.19 -5.86 1.20
C ALA A 36 -4.66 -6.98 2.12
N GLU A 37 -5.55 -7.70 2.78
CA GLU A 37 -5.22 -8.76 3.75
C GLU A 37 -5.03 -10.14 3.08
N SER A 38 -5.17 -10.21 1.76
CA SER A 38 -5.00 -11.44 1.00
C SER A 38 -4.69 -11.16 -0.47
N GLY A 39 -4.10 -12.14 -1.16
CA GLY A 39 -3.85 -12.04 -2.60
C GLY A 39 -5.13 -11.84 -3.42
N GLN A 40 -6.24 -12.47 -3.03
CA GLN A 40 -7.53 -12.31 -3.71
C GLN A 40 -8.07 -10.88 -3.55
N GLU A 41 -7.94 -10.30 -2.38
CA GLU A 41 -8.29 -8.90 -2.16
C GLU A 41 -7.35 -7.96 -2.91
N GLY A 42 -6.04 -8.24 -2.90
CA GLY A 42 -5.06 -7.47 -3.65
C GLY A 42 -5.36 -7.44 -5.15
N LEU A 43 -5.73 -8.59 -5.74
CA LEU A 43 -6.16 -8.64 -7.14
C LEU A 43 -7.46 -7.88 -7.39
N ARG A 44 -8.43 -7.89 -6.46
CA ARG A 44 -9.66 -7.09 -6.59
C ARG A 44 -9.37 -5.59 -6.55
N VAL A 45 -8.45 -5.16 -5.68
CA VAL A 45 -8.02 -3.76 -5.59
C VAL A 45 -7.28 -3.36 -6.86
N LEU A 46 -6.32 -4.17 -7.31
CA LEU A 46 -5.51 -3.90 -8.50
C LEU A 46 -6.36 -3.74 -9.77
N ASN A 47 -7.42 -4.53 -9.92
CA ASN A 47 -8.31 -4.45 -11.09
C ASN A 47 -9.33 -3.31 -11.02
N ARG A 48 -9.41 -2.58 -9.90
CA ARG A 48 -10.33 -1.43 -9.71
C ARG A 48 -9.71 -0.08 -10.03
N GLU A 49 -8.38 -0.02 -10.07
CA GLU A 49 -7.57 1.13 -10.47
C GLU A 49 -7.26 1.07 -11.97
#